data_AF-A0A6N2B7Q2-F1
#
_entry.id   AF-A0A6N2B7Q2-F1
#
_cell.length_a   1.000
_cell.length_b   1.000
_cell.length_c   1.000
_cell.angle_alpha   90.00
_cell.angle_beta   90.00
_cell.angle_gamma   90.00
#
_symmetry.space_group_name_H-M   'P 1'
#
loop_
_entity.id
_entity.type
_entity.pdbx_description
1 polymer ?
#
loop_
_entity_poly.entity_id
_entity_poly.type
_entity_poly.pdbx_seq_one_letter_code
_entity_poly.pdbx_strand_id
1 'polypeptide(L)'
;MKDPEGSILWFMKAINEGDRVDSALKDMAVVMKQLDRSEEAIVAIKSFRYLCSKQAQESLDNVLLDLFKKCGKVEEQIVLLKQKLRQIYEGKLFNGKPIKIARSHGKKIQVTITQETARVLGNLGWAYMQKGNFMAAEVVYKKAQMIYADSNKACNLAQCLIKQARYDEARYILEDVWRGNYLGSDDTKTKNRVEELLLELDLKQPPPFLQNIPGLDLDDDFVNGLDHLINEWAQPKSRRLPIFEKISTFRDQLSC
;
A
#
# COMPACT_ATOMS: atom_id res chain seq x y z
N MET A 1 14.34 32.86 18.05
CA MET A 1 14.32 31.56 17.34
C MET A 1 14.08 30.47 18.37
N LYS A 2 13.13 29.55 18.14
CA LYS A 2 13.08 28.31 18.92
C LYS A 2 14.30 27.48 18.49
N ASP A 3 15.06 26.98 19.44
CA ASP A 3 16.22 26.10 19.21
C ASP A 3 15.75 24.64 19.38
N PRO A 4 15.32 23.97 18.30
CA PRO A 4 14.77 22.61 18.38
C PRO A 4 15.86 21.59 18.80
N GLU A 5 17.10 21.73 18.37
CA GLU A 5 18.23 20.93 18.85
C GLU A 5 18.45 21.09 20.36
N GLY A 6 18.49 22.34 20.85
CA GLY A 6 18.60 22.59 22.29
C GLY A 6 17.42 22.01 23.08
N SER A 7 16.22 22.00 22.51
CA SER A 7 15.04 21.41 23.16
C SER A 7 15.17 19.90 23.39
N ILE A 8 15.84 19.17 22.49
CA ILE A 8 16.11 17.74 22.67
C ILE A 8 16.94 17.48 23.93
N LEU A 9 17.95 18.32 24.20
CA LEU A 9 18.78 18.20 25.41
C LEU A 9 17.95 18.38 26.68
N TRP A 10 17.02 19.35 26.69
CA TRP A 10 16.12 19.57 27.81
C TRP A 10 15.17 18.40 28.04
N PHE A 11 14.62 17.81 26.97
CA PHE A 11 13.79 16.62 27.11
C PHE A 11 14.57 15.42 27.63
N MET A 12 15.80 15.19 27.13
CA MET A 12 16.67 14.12 27.64
C MET A 12 17.00 14.31 29.11
N LYS A 13 17.28 15.54 29.54
CA LYS A 13 17.50 15.87 30.96
C LYS A 13 16.26 15.51 31.80
N ALA A 14 15.07 15.94 31.37
CA ALA A 14 13.83 15.64 32.07
C ALA A 14 13.58 14.12 32.17
N ILE A 15 13.82 13.35 31.11
CA ILE A 15 13.71 11.88 31.11
C ILE A 15 14.66 11.26 32.13
N ASN A 16 15.93 11.70 32.17
CA ASN A 16 16.93 11.18 33.09
C ASN A 16 16.63 11.52 34.56
N GLU A 17 16.04 12.69 34.80
CA GLU A 17 15.60 13.14 36.14
C GLU A 17 14.24 12.54 36.55
N GLY A 18 13.57 11.83 35.65
CA GLY A 18 12.24 11.27 35.89
C GLY A 18 11.11 12.31 35.87
N ASP A 19 11.37 13.52 35.41
CA ASP A 19 10.38 14.59 35.34
C ASP A 19 9.52 14.47 34.06
N ARG A 20 8.21 14.26 34.24
CA ARG A 20 7.20 14.22 33.17
C ARG A 20 7.61 13.35 31.97
N VAL A 21 8.22 12.19 32.25
CA VAL A 21 8.82 11.29 31.24
C VAL A 21 7.87 11.00 30.07
N ASP A 22 6.59 10.76 30.33
CA ASP A 22 5.56 10.51 29.31
C ASP A 22 5.47 11.63 28.25
N SER A 23 5.42 12.88 28.69
CA SER A 23 5.32 14.04 27.80
C SER A 23 6.67 14.36 27.18
N ALA A 24 7.75 14.32 27.97
CA ALA A 24 9.09 14.62 27.51
C ALA A 24 9.53 13.68 26.37
N LEU A 25 9.35 12.36 26.52
CA LEU A 25 9.72 11.38 25.50
C LEU A 25 8.91 11.55 24.21
N LYS A 26 7.60 11.78 24.33
CA LYS A 26 6.72 11.97 23.17
C LYS A 26 7.06 13.26 22.43
N ASP A 27 7.23 14.37 23.15
CA ASP A 27 7.51 15.67 22.53
C ASP A 27 8.92 15.69 21.92
N MET A 28 9.90 15.06 22.58
CA MET A 28 11.23 14.83 22.01
C MET A 28 11.17 14.07 20.69
N ALA A 29 10.43 12.96 20.62
CA ALA A 29 10.29 12.19 19.39
C ALA A 29 9.64 13.00 18.25
N VAL A 30 8.68 13.86 18.57
CA VAL A 30 8.04 14.77 17.59
C VAL A 30 9.05 15.81 17.08
N VAL A 31 9.85 16.41 17.95
CA VAL A 31 10.90 17.36 17.55
C VAL A 31 11.98 16.67 16.71
N MET A 32 12.45 15.49 17.13
CA MET A 32 13.42 14.71 16.36
C MET A 32 12.89 14.33 14.97
N LYS A 33 11.60 14.01 14.85
CA LYS A 33 10.95 13.79 13.54
C LYS A 33 11.02 15.03 12.65
N GLN A 34 10.78 16.23 13.21
CA GLN A 34 10.83 17.49 12.47
C GLN A 34 12.24 17.83 11.98
N LEU A 35 13.27 17.41 12.73
CA LEU A 35 14.68 17.57 12.39
C LEU A 35 15.22 16.44 11.50
N ASP A 36 14.33 15.62 10.92
CA ASP A 36 14.65 14.45 10.11
C ASP A 36 15.46 13.35 10.83
N ARG A 37 15.55 13.41 12.16
CA ARG A 37 16.21 12.41 13.02
C ARG A 37 15.25 11.31 13.46
N SER A 38 14.49 10.78 12.49
CA SER A 38 13.40 9.82 12.77
C SER A 38 13.90 8.46 13.26
N GLU A 39 15.05 8.00 12.76
CA GLU A 39 15.71 6.78 13.24
C GLU A 39 16.13 6.90 14.71
N GLU A 40 16.76 8.02 15.07
CA GLU A 40 17.15 8.28 16.45
C GLU A 40 15.93 8.40 17.38
N ALA A 41 14.84 8.99 16.89
CA ALA A 41 13.57 9.06 17.63
C ALA A 41 13.01 7.66 17.93
N ILE A 42 13.08 6.73 16.97
CA ILE A 42 12.68 5.33 17.16
C ILE A 42 13.54 4.69 18.26
N VAL A 43 14.86 4.88 18.19
CA VAL A 43 15.79 4.35 19.20
C VAL A 43 15.46 4.91 20.58
N ALA A 44 15.27 6.23 20.70
CA ALA A 44 14.93 6.87 21.95
C ALA A 44 13.63 6.33 22.55
N ILE A 45 12.55 6.21 21.75
CA ILE A 45 11.30 5.62 22.24
C ILE A 45 11.52 4.18 22.70
N LYS A 46 12.20 3.34 21.91
CA LYS A 46 12.48 1.94 22.31
C LYS A 46 13.28 1.87 23.62
N SER A 47 14.23 2.77 23.80
CA SER A 47 15.10 2.83 24.98
C SER A 47 14.37 3.34 26.21
N PHE A 48 13.48 4.32 26.11
CA PHE A 48 12.91 4.98 27.30
C PHE A 48 11.44 4.65 27.57
N ARG A 49 10.71 4.02 26.64
CA ARG A 49 9.27 3.77 26.82
C ARG A 49 8.94 2.94 28.06
N TYR A 50 9.86 2.13 28.59
CA TYR A 50 9.62 1.33 29.79
C TYR A 50 9.47 2.20 31.06
N LEU A 51 10.00 3.43 31.03
CA LEU A 51 9.84 4.43 32.09
C LEU A 51 8.48 5.14 32.04
N CYS A 52 7.75 5.00 30.93
CA CYS A 52 6.49 5.67 30.72
C CYS A 52 5.30 4.89 31.29
N SER A 53 4.25 5.63 31.67
CA SER A 53 3.00 5.03 32.16
C SER A 53 2.33 4.12 31.12
N LYS A 54 1.47 3.21 31.58
CA LYS A 54 0.67 2.34 30.69
C LYS A 54 -0.22 3.16 29.74
N GLN A 55 -0.73 4.29 30.20
CA GLN A 55 -1.57 5.20 29.43
C GLN A 55 -0.78 5.88 28.31
N ALA A 56 0.49 6.21 28.54
CA ALA A 56 1.35 6.81 27.52
C ALA A 56 1.75 5.83 26.42
N GLN A 57 1.80 4.52 26.69
CA GLN A 57 2.21 3.50 25.71
C GLN A 57 1.40 3.57 24.41
N GLU A 58 0.08 3.76 24.49
CA GLU A 58 -0.74 3.87 23.28
C GLU A 58 -0.35 5.09 22.42
N SER A 59 -0.04 6.22 23.07
CA SER A 59 0.38 7.42 22.36
C SER A 59 1.77 7.24 21.73
N LEU A 60 2.68 6.56 22.42
CA LEU A 60 4.01 6.22 21.90
C LEU A 60 3.93 5.24 20.73
N ASP A 61 3.03 4.24 20.79
CA ASP A 61 2.80 3.31 19.68
C ASP A 61 2.30 4.05 18.44
N ASN A 62 1.42 5.05 18.59
CA ASN A 62 0.95 5.87 17.47
C ASN A 62 2.09 6.71 16.86
N VAL A 63 2.99 7.26 17.68
CA VAL A 63 4.20 7.97 17.20
C VAL A 63 5.15 7.00 16.50
N LEU A 64 5.38 5.81 17.06
CA LEU A 64 6.21 4.78 16.45
C LEU A 64 5.68 4.35 15.08
N LEU A 65 4.36 4.17 14.91
CA LEU A 65 3.78 3.81 13.62
C LEU A 65 4.05 4.86 12.53
N ASP A 66 4.02 6.14 12.90
CA ASP A 66 4.31 7.26 12.02
C ASP A 66 5.82 7.36 11.69
N LEU A 67 6.68 7.15 12.68
CA LEU A 67 8.13 7.06 12.48
C LEU A 67 8.52 5.86 11.60
N PHE A 68 7.97 4.67 11.85
CA PHE A 68 8.21 3.48 11.03
C PHE A 68 7.78 3.70 9.59
N LYS A 69 6.64 4.36 9.38
CA LYS A 69 6.19 4.73 8.04
C LYS A 69 7.18 5.66 7.34
N LYS A 70 7.69 6.68 8.03
CA LYS A 70 8.68 7.63 7.47
C LYS A 70 10.03 6.96 7.16
N CYS A 71 10.47 6.02 8.00
CA CYS A 71 11.73 5.31 7.84
C CYS A 71 11.65 4.04 6.96
N GLY A 72 10.48 3.71 6.38
CA GLY A 72 10.32 2.48 5.59
C GLY A 72 10.42 1.18 6.39
N LYS A 73 10.26 1.23 7.72
CA LYS A 73 10.35 0.08 8.63
C LYS A 73 9.06 -0.73 8.66
N VAL A 74 8.71 -1.32 7.51
CA VAL A 74 7.42 -1.97 7.30
C VAL A 74 7.23 -3.20 8.18
N GLU A 75 8.30 -3.97 8.47
CA GLU A 75 8.21 -5.15 9.35
C GLU A 75 7.83 -4.76 10.77
N GLU A 76 8.52 -3.78 11.35
CA GLU A 76 8.23 -3.28 12.69
C GLU A 76 6.82 -2.70 12.78
N GLN A 77 6.38 -2.03 11.71
CA GLN A 77 5.01 -1.54 11.59
C GLN A 77 4.00 -2.70 11.65
N ILE A 78 4.21 -3.79 10.89
CA ILE A 78 3.35 -4.97 10.88
C ILE A 78 3.29 -5.62 12.26
N VAL A 79 4.44 -5.81 12.92
CA VAL A 79 4.52 -6.40 14.26
C VAL A 79 3.71 -5.57 15.26
N LEU A 80 3.90 -4.25 15.27
CA LEU A 80 3.20 -3.35 16.19
C LEU A 80 1.69 -3.32 15.92
N LEU A 81 1.27 -3.29 14.65
CA LEU A 81 -0.16 -3.32 14.29
C LEU A 81 -0.84 -4.64 14.70
N LYS A 82 -0.17 -5.78 14.52
CA LYS A 82 -0.67 -7.09 14.99
C LYS A 82 -0.78 -7.13 16.52
N GLN A 83 0.20 -6.58 17.24
CA GLN A 83 0.14 -6.47 18.70
C GLN A 83 -1.03 -5.59 19.14
N LYS A 84 -1.27 -4.46 18.48
CA LYS A 84 -2.41 -3.57 18.79
C LYS A 84 -3.75 -4.26 18.55
N LEU A 85 -3.91 -5.02 17.46
CA LEU A 85 -5.11 -5.84 17.22
C LEU A 85 -5.33 -6.87 18.33
N ARG A 86 -4.26 -7.55 18.78
CA ARG A 86 -4.33 -8.49 19.90
C ARG A 86 -4.80 -7.81 21.19
N GLN A 87 -4.28 -6.62 21.49
CA GLN A 87 -4.70 -5.84 22.67
C GLN A 87 -6.15 -5.37 22.61
N ILE A 88 -6.67 -5.08 21.41
CA ILE A 88 -8.10 -4.77 21.21
C ILE A 88 -8.94 -6.01 21.48
N TYR A 89 -8.56 -7.15 20.90
CA TYR A 89 -9.24 -8.43 21.09
C TYR A 89 -9.28 -8.85 22.56
N GLU A 90 -8.17 -8.68 23.29
CA GLU A 90 -8.07 -8.96 24.73
C GLU A 90 -8.77 -7.89 25.61
N GLY A 91 -9.38 -6.87 25.02
CA GLY A 91 -10.07 -5.78 25.74
C GLY A 91 -9.14 -4.81 26.48
N LYS A 92 -7.81 -5.01 26.42
CA LYS A 92 -6.81 -4.18 27.13
C LYS A 92 -6.79 -2.74 26.64
N LEU A 93 -6.95 -2.51 25.34
CA LEU A 93 -6.89 -1.15 24.78
C LEU A 93 -8.11 -0.28 25.14
N PHE A 94 -9.22 -0.92 25.50
CA PHE A 94 -10.48 -0.26 25.84
C PHE A 94 -10.92 -0.47 27.29
N ASN A 95 -10.09 -1.13 28.10
CA ASN A 95 -10.44 -1.53 29.48
C ASN A 95 -11.79 -2.26 29.55
N GLY A 96 -12.07 -3.15 28.58
CA GLY A 96 -13.33 -3.90 28.46
C GLY A 96 -14.55 -3.07 28.04
N LYS A 97 -14.41 -1.77 27.74
CA LYS A 97 -15.53 -0.91 27.34
C LYS A 97 -15.71 -0.86 25.82
N PRO A 98 -16.93 -0.70 25.28
CA PRO A 98 -17.14 -0.61 23.84
C PRO A 98 -16.63 0.70 23.22
N ILE A 99 -16.42 1.73 24.04
CA ILE A 99 -16.05 3.09 23.61
C ILE A 99 -14.97 3.64 24.54
N LYS A 100 -14.04 4.42 23.98
CA LYS A 100 -13.10 5.23 24.73
C LYS A 100 -13.11 6.68 24.27
N ILE A 101 -12.72 7.60 25.14
CA ILE A 101 -12.55 9.01 24.80
C ILE A 101 -11.09 9.22 24.42
N ALA A 102 -10.85 9.62 23.18
CA ALA A 102 -9.55 10.08 22.71
C ALA A 102 -9.54 11.62 22.60
N ARG A 103 -8.34 12.19 22.47
CA ARG A 103 -8.18 13.61 22.13
C ARG A 103 -7.47 13.73 20.78
N SER A 104 -8.07 14.50 19.88
CA SER A 104 -7.47 14.85 18.60
C SER A 104 -7.54 16.37 18.44
N HIS A 105 -6.39 17.03 18.22
CA HIS A 105 -6.28 18.50 18.12
C HIS A 105 -7.04 19.26 19.24
N GLY A 106 -6.91 18.79 20.48
CA GLY A 106 -7.56 19.38 21.66
C GLY A 106 -9.05 19.04 21.82
N LYS A 107 -9.70 18.45 20.81
CA LYS A 107 -11.11 18.04 20.87
C LYS A 107 -11.24 16.62 21.44
N LYS A 108 -12.21 16.42 22.34
CA LYS A 108 -12.58 15.08 22.82
C LYS A 108 -13.41 14.40 21.74
N ILE A 109 -13.00 13.20 21.35
CA ILE A 109 -13.70 12.37 20.39
C ILE A 109 -14.01 11.03 21.04
N GLN A 110 -15.20 10.49 20.76
CA GLN A 110 -15.52 9.12 21.12
C GLN A 110 -15.01 8.19 20.01
N VAL A 111 -14.31 7.14 20.40
CA VAL A 111 -13.79 6.13 19.49
C VAL A 111 -14.37 4.79 19.91
N THR A 112 -15.07 4.13 19.00
CA THR A 112 -15.63 2.79 19.26
C THR A 112 -14.58 1.70 18.98
N ILE A 113 -14.76 0.52 19.58
CA ILE A 113 -13.94 -0.67 19.26
C ILE A 113 -13.98 -0.97 17.76
N THR A 114 -15.15 -0.89 17.13
CA THR A 114 -15.32 -1.21 15.71
C THR A 114 -14.55 -0.25 14.81
N GLN A 115 -14.63 1.06 15.06
CA GLN A 115 -13.90 2.08 14.31
C GLN A 115 -12.38 1.90 14.47
N GLU A 116 -11.90 1.69 15.69
CA GLU A 116 -10.48 1.51 15.96
C GLU A 116 -9.95 0.21 15.34
N THR A 117 -10.71 -0.88 15.43
CA THR A 117 -10.34 -2.17 14.83
C THR A 117 -10.22 -2.04 13.31
N ALA A 118 -11.21 -1.44 12.66
CA ALA A 118 -11.20 -1.24 11.21
C ALA A 118 -10.07 -0.31 10.77
N ARG A 119 -9.74 0.72 11.57
CA ARG A 119 -8.59 1.61 11.33
C ARG A 119 -7.26 0.86 11.41
N VAL A 120 -7.06 0.04 12.45
CA VAL A 120 -5.82 -0.73 12.62
C VAL A 120 -5.67 -1.80 11.52
N LEU A 121 -6.76 -2.45 11.12
CA LEU A 121 -6.77 -3.38 9.97
C LEU A 121 -6.43 -2.68 8.66
N GLY A 122 -6.99 -1.49 8.40
CA GLY A 122 -6.65 -0.70 7.22
C GLY A 122 -5.17 -0.33 7.17
N ASN A 123 -4.59 0.07 8.30
CA ASN A 123 -3.15 0.35 8.40
C ASN A 123 -2.30 -0.91 8.18
N LEU A 124 -2.76 -2.06 8.66
CA LEU A 124 -2.09 -3.34 8.45
C LEU A 124 -2.13 -3.77 6.98
N GLY A 125 -3.26 -3.53 6.31
CA GLY A 125 -3.40 -3.73 4.86
C GLY A 125 -2.42 -2.85 4.09
N TRP A 126 -2.29 -1.59 4.47
CA TRP A 126 -1.32 -0.69 3.85
C TRP A 126 0.12 -1.18 4.03
N ALA A 127 0.48 -1.65 5.22
CA ALA A 127 1.81 -2.21 5.46
C ALA A 127 2.08 -3.47 4.62
N TYR A 128 1.08 -4.35 4.46
CA TYR A 128 1.22 -5.51 3.55
C TYR A 128 1.33 -5.12 2.08
N MET A 129 0.63 -4.07 1.64
CA MET A 129 0.80 -3.52 0.28
C MET A 129 2.24 -3.05 0.05
N GLN A 130 2.87 -2.39 1.03
CA GLN A 130 4.26 -1.95 0.92
C GLN A 130 5.24 -3.13 0.83
N LYS A 131 4.93 -4.27 1.46
CA LYS A 131 5.71 -5.51 1.32
C LYS A 131 5.46 -6.27 0.01
N GLY A 132 4.51 -5.84 -0.82
CA GLY A 132 4.06 -6.59 -1.99
C GLY A 132 3.23 -7.83 -1.66
N ASN A 133 2.78 -8.01 -0.41
CA ASN A 133 1.92 -9.12 -0.03
C ASN A 133 0.44 -8.73 -0.22
N PHE A 134 0.01 -8.68 -1.48
CA PHE A 134 -1.33 -8.24 -1.84
C PHE A 134 -2.43 -9.18 -1.34
N MET A 135 -2.16 -10.49 -1.29
CA MET A 135 -3.11 -11.47 -0.75
C MET A 135 -3.41 -11.21 0.73
N ALA A 136 -2.38 -10.98 1.56
CA ALA A 136 -2.59 -10.67 2.97
C ALA A 136 -3.27 -9.29 3.15
N ALA A 137 -2.92 -8.31 2.31
CA ALA A 137 -3.54 -6.98 2.32
C ALA A 137 -5.04 -7.05 2.01
N GLU A 138 -5.45 -7.83 1.00
CA GLU A 138 -6.85 -8.01 0.63
C GLU A 138 -7.67 -8.58 1.79
N VAL A 139 -7.17 -9.63 2.45
CA VAL A 139 -7.87 -10.26 3.58
C VAL A 139 -8.16 -9.24 4.69
N VAL A 140 -7.17 -8.43 5.05
CA VAL A 140 -7.35 -7.44 6.12
C VAL A 140 -8.19 -6.23 5.67
N TYR A 141 -8.11 -5.82 4.41
CA TYR A 141 -8.97 -4.76 3.87
C TYR A 141 -10.44 -5.20 3.78
N LYS A 142 -10.72 -6.41 3.28
CA LYS A 142 -12.07 -7.00 3.31
C LYS A 142 -12.59 -7.06 4.74
N LYS A 143 -11.77 -7.52 5.70
CA LYS A 143 -12.17 -7.54 7.11
C LYS A 143 -12.44 -6.14 7.68
N ALA A 144 -11.63 -5.14 7.32
CA ALA A 144 -11.87 -3.76 7.73
C ALA A 144 -13.20 -3.22 7.19
N GLN A 145 -13.49 -3.47 5.90
CA GLN A 145 -14.74 -3.08 5.24
C GLN A 145 -15.95 -3.74 5.89
N MET A 146 -15.86 -5.04 6.23
CA MET A 146 -16.94 -5.77 6.92
C MET A 146 -17.25 -5.24 8.32
N ILE A 147 -16.24 -4.74 9.06
CA ILE A 147 -16.42 -4.23 10.43
C ILE A 147 -16.97 -2.81 10.41
N TYR A 148 -16.45 -1.97 9.53
CA TYR A 148 -16.86 -0.57 9.41
C TYR A 148 -16.64 -0.11 7.97
N ALA A 149 -17.71 -0.18 7.17
CA ALA A 149 -17.68 0.18 5.77
C ALA A 149 -17.58 1.70 5.60
N ASP A 150 -16.59 2.14 4.81
CA ASP A 150 -16.50 3.51 4.33
C ASP A 150 -15.82 3.56 2.96
N SER A 151 -15.91 4.71 2.31
CA SER A 151 -15.38 4.93 0.97
C SER A 151 -13.85 4.78 0.93
N ASN A 152 -13.13 5.24 1.95
CA ASN A 152 -11.68 5.17 2.00
C ASN A 152 -11.17 3.73 2.07
N LYS A 153 -11.83 2.86 2.84
CA LYS A 153 -11.50 1.43 2.92
C LYS A 153 -11.88 0.71 1.63
N ALA A 154 -13.02 1.04 1.01
CA ALA A 154 -13.40 0.53 -0.29
C ALA A 154 -12.33 0.88 -1.36
N CYS A 155 -11.87 2.14 -1.41
CA CYS A 155 -10.80 2.55 -2.32
C CYS A 155 -9.46 1.84 -2.02
N ASN A 156 -9.12 1.60 -0.75
CA ASN A 156 -7.91 0.83 -0.41
C ASN A 156 -8.02 -0.63 -0.89
N LEU A 157 -9.19 -1.25 -0.78
CA LEU A 157 -9.45 -2.60 -1.30
C LEU A 157 -9.38 -2.62 -2.83
N ALA A 158 -10.01 -1.67 -3.52
CA ALA A 158 -9.93 -1.54 -4.97
C ALA A 158 -8.48 -1.38 -5.45
N GLN A 159 -7.70 -0.51 -4.80
CA GLN A 159 -6.28 -0.36 -5.11
C GLN A 159 -5.49 -1.67 -4.90
N CYS A 160 -5.83 -2.46 -3.89
CA CYS A 160 -5.23 -3.77 -3.67
C CYS A 160 -5.55 -4.75 -4.82
N LEU A 161 -6.80 -4.76 -5.29
CA LEU A 161 -7.24 -5.59 -6.42
C LEU A 161 -6.57 -5.17 -7.74
N ILE A 162 -6.37 -3.86 -7.96
CA ILE A 162 -5.60 -3.34 -9.12
C ILE A 162 -4.18 -3.91 -9.12
N LYS A 163 -3.49 -3.94 -7.96
CA LYS A 163 -2.14 -4.52 -7.87
C LYS A 163 -2.11 -6.03 -8.08
N GLN A 164 -3.24 -6.70 -7.99
CA GLN A 164 -3.41 -8.12 -8.31
C GLN A 164 -3.93 -8.36 -9.73
N ALA A 165 -4.05 -7.32 -10.56
CA ALA A 165 -4.65 -7.38 -11.90
C ALA A 165 -6.13 -7.84 -11.93
N ARG A 166 -6.85 -7.73 -10.80
CA ARG A 166 -8.29 -8.05 -10.69
C ARG A 166 -9.13 -6.81 -10.99
N TYR A 167 -9.08 -6.37 -12.24
CA TYR A 167 -9.57 -5.06 -12.67
C TYR A 167 -11.09 -4.91 -12.61
N ASP A 168 -11.85 -5.94 -12.96
CA ASP A 168 -13.32 -5.87 -12.98
C ASP A 168 -13.90 -5.72 -11.57
N GLU A 169 -13.36 -6.47 -10.61
CA GLU A 169 -13.74 -6.35 -9.20
C GLU A 169 -13.37 -4.98 -8.62
N ALA A 170 -12.18 -4.47 -8.99
CA ALA A 170 -11.77 -3.13 -8.57
C ALA A 170 -12.70 -2.05 -9.13
N ARG A 171 -13.06 -2.14 -10.41
CA ARG A 171 -13.98 -1.20 -11.07
C ARG A 171 -15.35 -1.22 -10.40
N TYR A 172 -15.92 -2.40 -10.15
CA TYR A 172 -17.20 -2.54 -9.47
C TYR A 172 -17.22 -1.82 -8.12
N ILE A 173 -16.19 -2.01 -7.30
CA ILE A 173 -16.07 -1.34 -5.99
C ILE A 173 -15.98 0.19 -6.15
N LEU A 174 -15.20 0.68 -7.11
CA LEU A 174 -15.01 2.10 -7.36
C LEU A 174 -16.30 2.77 -7.86
N GLU A 175 -17.06 2.10 -8.72
CA GLU A 175 -18.37 2.57 -9.17
C GLU A 175 -19.38 2.64 -8.02
N ASP A 176 -19.37 1.68 -7.09
CA ASP A 176 -20.20 1.74 -5.90
C ASP A 176 -19.86 2.93 -4.99
N VAL A 177 -18.56 3.23 -4.83
CA VAL A 177 -18.12 4.45 -4.13
C VAL A 177 -18.59 5.70 -4.87
N TRP A 178 -18.44 5.73 -6.19
CA TRP A 178 -18.87 6.84 -7.04
C TRP A 178 -20.37 7.13 -6.93
N ARG A 179 -21.20 6.08 -6.85
CA ARG A 179 -22.66 6.16 -6.70
C ARG A 179 -23.10 6.62 -5.31
N GLY A 180 -22.19 6.78 -4.35
CA GLY A 180 -22.51 7.22 -3.00
C GLY A 180 -22.93 6.11 -2.05
N ASN A 181 -22.66 4.84 -2.37
CA ASN A 181 -23.12 3.70 -1.57
C ASN A 181 -22.35 3.53 -0.24
N TYR A 182 -21.29 4.30 -0.01
CA TYR A 182 -20.48 4.26 1.20
C TYR A 182 -20.49 5.57 1.98
N LEU A 183 -20.29 5.47 3.30
CA LEU A 183 -20.06 6.64 4.15
C LEU A 183 -18.80 7.41 3.68
N GLY A 184 -18.93 8.74 3.53
CA GLY A 184 -17.83 9.61 3.09
C GLY A 184 -17.55 9.58 1.58
N SER A 185 -18.52 9.10 0.78
CA SER A 185 -18.39 9.10 -0.69
C SER A 185 -18.51 10.50 -1.29
N ASP A 186 -19.23 11.40 -0.63
CA ASP A 186 -19.43 12.77 -1.12
C ASP A 186 -18.20 13.67 -0.97
N ASP A 187 -17.23 13.26 -0.15
CA ASP A 187 -16.01 14.01 0.10
C ASP A 187 -15.20 14.19 -1.18
N THR A 188 -14.81 15.44 -1.50
CA THR A 188 -14.03 15.76 -2.70
C THR A 188 -12.75 14.93 -2.82
N LYS A 189 -12.08 14.65 -1.68
CA LYS A 189 -10.88 13.81 -1.64
C LYS A 189 -11.16 12.37 -2.08
N THR A 190 -12.31 11.83 -1.70
CA THR A 190 -12.74 10.49 -2.09
C THR A 190 -13.01 10.45 -3.59
N LYS A 191 -13.75 11.43 -4.12
CA LYS A 191 -14.06 11.51 -5.56
C LYS A 191 -12.80 11.58 -6.41
N ASN A 192 -11.88 12.49 -6.09
CA ASN A 192 -10.60 12.59 -6.78
C ASN A 192 -9.82 11.27 -6.73
N ARG A 193 -9.82 10.59 -5.57
CA ARG A 193 -9.14 9.30 -5.43
C ARG A 193 -9.79 8.20 -6.26
N VAL A 194 -11.12 8.20 -6.40
CA VAL A 194 -11.83 7.25 -7.26
C VAL A 194 -11.49 7.51 -8.72
N GLU A 195 -11.50 8.77 -9.17
CA GLU A 195 -11.09 9.15 -10.53
C GLU A 195 -9.66 8.69 -10.85
N GLU A 196 -8.70 8.94 -9.95
CA GLU A 196 -7.32 8.49 -10.10
C GLU A 196 -7.21 6.97 -10.29
N LEU A 197 -7.95 6.19 -9.50
CA LEU A 197 -7.93 4.73 -9.56
C LEU A 197 -8.65 4.18 -10.81
N LEU A 198 -9.72 4.84 -11.25
CA LEU A 198 -10.40 4.51 -12.51
C LEU A 198 -9.49 4.80 -13.71
N LEU A 199 -8.76 5.92 -13.70
CA LEU A 199 -7.77 6.23 -14.72
C LEU A 199 -6.62 5.21 -14.72
N GLU A 200 -6.13 4.78 -13.54
CA GLU A 200 -5.13 3.70 -13.45
C GLU A 200 -5.67 2.41 -14.08
N LEU A 201 -6.93 2.06 -13.87
CA LEU A 201 -7.58 0.89 -14.48
C LEU A 201 -7.64 1.00 -16.00
N ASP A 202 -8.11 2.13 -16.53
CA ASP A 202 -8.27 2.34 -17.97
C ASP A 202 -6.92 2.28 -18.71
N LEU A 203 -5.83 2.74 -18.07
CA LEU A 203 -4.48 2.62 -18.62
C LEU A 203 -3.92 1.20 -18.61
N LYS A 204 -4.43 0.32 -17.73
CA LYS A 204 -4.00 -1.08 -17.60
C LYS A 204 -4.80 -2.05 -18.47
N GLN A 205 -5.96 -1.61 -18.97
CA GLN A 205 -6.77 -2.41 -19.87
C GLN A 205 -6.25 -2.30 -21.33
N PRO A 206 -6.28 -3.40 -22.10
CA PRO A 206 -6.03 -3.32 -23.53
C PRO A 206 -7.11 -2.43 -24.19
N PRO A 207 -6.79 -1.72 -25.28
CA PRO A 207 -7.73 -0.83 -25.92
C PRO A 207 -9.05 -1.52 -26.30
N PRO A 208 -10.18 -0.78 -26.35
CA PRO A 208 -11.53 -1.35 -26.56
C PRO A 208 -11.68 -2.25 -27.81
N PHE A 209 -10.80 -2.09 -28.80
CA PHE A 209 -10.78 -2.90 -30.01
C PHE A 209 -10.29 -4.35 -29.82
N LEU A 210 -9.59 -4.66 -28.72
CA LEU A 210 -9.16 -6.04 -28.40
C LEU A 210 -10.13 -6.76 -27.45
N GLN A 211 -10.96 -6.01 -26.72
CA GLN A 211 -11.89 -6.59 -25.72
C GLN A 211 -13.16 -7.18 -26.34
N ASN A 212 -13.49 -6.80 -27.58
CA ASN A 212 -14.76 -7.15 -28.25
C ASN A 212 -14.58 -8.01 -29.52
N ILE A 213 -13.43 -8.68 -29.71
CA ILE A 213 -13.26 -9.62 -30.81
C ILE A 213 -13.73 -11.01 -30.34
N PRO A 214 -14.85 -11.54 -30.82
CA PRO A 214 -15.29 -12.89 -30.47
C PRO A 214 -14.28 -13.90 -31.05
N GLY A 215 -13.67 -14.74 -30.20
CA GLY A 215 -12.70 -15.77 -30.62
C GLY A 215 -11.23 -15.46 -30.33
N LEU A 216 -10.93 -14.41 -29.54
CA LEU A 216 -9.60 -14.13 -28.98
C LEU A 216 -9.48 -14.59 -27.52
N ASP A 217 -10.15 -15.69 -27.14
CA ASP A 217 -9.56 -16.55 -26.11
C ASP A 217 -8.22 -16.98 -26.70
N LEU A 218 -7.11 -16.47 -26.15
CA LEU A 218 -5.77 -16.87 -26.55
C LEU A 218 -5.58 -18.31 -26.08
N ASP A 219 -6.21 -19.26 -26.76
CA ASP A 219 -5.94 -20.68 -26.60
C ASP A 219 -4.44 -20.90 -26.85
N ASP A 220 -3.84 -21.77 -26.03
CA ASP A 220 -2.43 -22.17 -26.10
C ASP A 220 -1.99 -22.52 -27.55
N ASP A 221 -2.91 -22.95 -28.40
CA ASP A 221 -2.69 -23.26 -29.81
C ASP A 221 -2.28 -22.04 -30.67
N PHE A 222 -2.77 -20.83 -30.38
CA PHE A 222 -2.39 -19.62 -31.12
C PHE A 222 -0.95 -19.17 -30.76
N VAL A 223 -0.59 -19.28 -29.48
CA VAL A 223 0.76 -18.96 -28.99
C VAL A 223 1.76 -20.00 -29.51
N ASN A 224 1.40 -21.28 -29.50
CA ASN A 224 2.20 -22.36 -30.09
C ASN A 224 2.38 -22.18 -31.61
N GLY A 225 1.35 -21.69 -32.32
CA GLY A 225 1.43 -21.36 -33.75
C GLY A 225 2.40 -20.21 -34.06
N LEU A 226 2.47 -19.18 -33.19
CA LEU A 226 3.43 -18.09 -33.32
C LEU A 226 4.88 -18.55 -33.06
N ASP A 227 5.10 -19.40 -32.07
CA ASP A 227 6.42 -19.99 -31.80
C ASP A 227 6.91 -20.88 -32.96
N HIS A 228 6.00 -21.58 -33.64
CA HIS A 228 6.33 -22.38 -34.82
C HIS A 228 6.75 -21.49 -36.01
N LEU A 229 6.07 -20.35 -36.19
CA LEU A 229 6.35 -19.37 -37.24
C LEU A 229 7.69 -18.65 -37.03
N ILE A 230 8.02 -18.32 -35.78
CA ILE A 230 9.31 -17.74 -35.38
C ILE A 230 10.45 -18.74 -35.61
N ASN A 231 10.24 -20.02 -35.33
CA ASN A 231 11.21 -21.08 -35.60
C ASN A 231 11.41 -21.37 -37.10
N GLU A 232 10.36 -21.25 -37.93
CA GLU A 232 10.50 -21.33 -39.39
C GLU A 232 11.27 -20.13 -39.96
N TRP A 233 11.10 -18.94 -39.38
CA TRP A 233 11.80 -17.71 -39.78
C TRP A 233 13.25 -17.64 -39.28
N ALA A 234 13.59 -18.41 -38.24
CA ALA A 234 14.95 -18.52 -37.71
C ALA A 234 15.87 -19.43 -38.56
N GLN A 235 15.34 -20.15 -39.55
CA GLN A 235 16.15 -20.92 -40.50
C GLN A 235 16.90 -19.95 -41.45
N PRO A 236 18.25 -19.98 -41.53
CA PRO A 236 18.99 -19.02 -42.34
C PRO A 236 18.85 -19.33 -43.83
N LYS A 237 17.83 -18.76 -44.49
CA LYS A 237 17.67 -18.85 -45.94
C LYS A 237 18.60 -17.87 -46.65
N SER A 238 19.48 -18.42 -47.49
CA SER A 238 20.50 -17.71 -48.27
C SER A 238 19.92 -16.57 -49.12
N ARG A 239 20.49 -15.37 -48.98
CA ARG A 239 20.13 -14.18 -49.76
C ARG A 239 20.65 -14.27 -51.21
N ARG A 240 19.87 -14.79 -52.15
CA ARG A 240 20.00 -14.44 -53.60
C ARG A 240 18.63 -14.41 -54.26
N LEU A 241 18.43 -13.41 -55.13
CA LEU A 241 17.14 -13.12 -55.79
C LEU A 241 16.93 -13.98 -57.06
N PRO A 242 15.67 -14.35 -57.39
CA PRO A 242 15.34 -15.33 -58.44
C PRO A 242 15.67 -14.93 -59.89
N ILE A 243 16.06 -13.67 -60.13
CA ILE A 243 16.40 -13.18 -61.48
C ILE A 243 17.76 -13.69 -61.97
N PHE A 244 18.65 -14.12 -61.06
CA PHE A 244 19.99 -14.60 -61.43
C PHE A 244 20.04 -16.09 -61.82
N GLU A 245 18.95 -16.85 -61.71
CA GLU A 245 18.92 -18.28 -62.07
C GLU A 245 18.75 -18.56 -63.58
N LYS A 246 18.35 -17.57 -64.40
CA LYS A 246 18.15 -17.77 -65.85
C LYS A 246 19.30 -17.32 -66.76
N ILE A 247 20.40 -16.81 -66.20
CA ILE A 247 21.58 -16.39 -66.98
C ILE A 247 22.76 -17.39 -66.85
N SER A 248 22.74 -18.31 -65.88
CA SER A 248 23.85 -19.28 -65.73
C SER A 248 23.75 -20.52 -66.65
N THR A 249 22.62 -20.74 -67.34
CA THR A 249 22.46 -21.90 -68.24
C THR A 249 22.91 -21.65 -69.68
N PHE A 250 23.40 -20.45 -70.02
CA PHE A 250 23.95 -20.14 -71.36
C PHE A 250 25.47 -19.97 -71.41
N ARG A 251 26.20 -20.16 -70.30
CA ARG A 251 27.66 -19.99 -70.26
C ARG A 251 28.47 -21.30 -70.27
N ASP A 252 27.82 -22.46 -70.28
CA ASP A 252 28.48 -23.77 -70.27
C ASP A 252 28.45 -24.51 -71.62
N GLN A 253 28.34 -23.80 -72.76
CA GLN A 253 28.52 -24.39 -74.10
C GLN A 253 29.56 -23.70 -75.00
N LEU A 254 30.42 -22.82 -74.45
CA LEU A 254 31.54 -22.22 -75.21
C LEU A 254 32.85 -22.31 -74.42
N SER A 255 33.27 -23.54 -74.12
CA SER A 255 34.68 -23.88 -73.88
C SER A 255 34.98 -25.30 -74.39
N CYS A 256 35.27 -25.37 -75.70
CA CYS A 256 36.33 -26.22 -76.25
C CYS A 256 37.40 -25.28 -76.78
#